data_AF-A0A928SQH0-F1
#
_entry.id   AF-A0A928SQH0-F1
#
_cell.length_a   1.000
_cell.length_b   1.000
_cell.length_c   1.000
_cell.angle_alpha   90.00
_cell.angle_beta   90.00
_cell.angle_gamma   90.00
#
_symmetry.space_group_name_H-M   'P 1'
#
loop_
_entity.id
_entity.type
_entity.pdbx_description
1 polymer ?
#
loop_
_entity_poly.entity_id
_entity_poly.type
_entity_poly.pdbx_seq_one_letter_code
_entity_poly.pdbx_strand_id
1 'polypeptide(L)'
;MILTLQDDTVLRVYGSLEAVVMDVEALDAEEVLREVFDERGQRYVVEWLQPNSEVEIAGPIKVVGSGRYRLVPVGQPDLDALRSFIVKAAAIEPASAEHEVREL
;
A
#
# COMPACT_ATOMS: atom_id res chain seq x y z
N MET A 1 -7.64 -10.86 -1.86
CA MET A 1 -7.51 -9.85 -0.79
C MET A 1 -6.09 -9.33 -0.75
N ILE A 2 -5.94 -8.01 -0.69
CA ILE A 2 -4.67 -7.30 -0.50
C ILE A 2 -4.72 -6.60 0.86
N LEU A 3 -3.62 -6.67 1.59
CA LEU A 3 -3.45 -6.14 2.93
C LEU A 3 -2.35 -5.08 2.85
N THR A 4 -2.63 -3.85 3.25
CA THR A 4 -1.64 -2.77 3.30
C THR A 4 -1.50 -2.29 4.74
N LEU A 5 -0.29 -2.25 5.26
CA LEU A 5 0.00 -1.54 6.51
C LEU A 5 0.37 -0.13 6.13
N GLN A 6 -0.45 0.82 6.55
CA GLN A 6 -0.24 2.22 6.24
C GLN A 6 0.57 2.93 7.32
N ASP A 7 0.90 4.19 7.07
CA ASP A 7 1.76 5.01 7.93
C ASP A 7 1.15 5.30 9.31
N ASP A 8 -0.17 5.36 9.36
CA ASP A 8 -1.02 5.42 10.56
C ASP A 8 -1.10 4.11 11.36
N THR A 9 -0.36 3.07 10.95
CA THR A 9 -0.34 1.72 11.55
C THR A 9 -1.66 0.93 11.45
N VAL A 10 -2.60 1.41 10.63
CA VAL A 10 -3.83 0.68 10.29
C VAL A 10 -3.54 -0.29 9.15
N LEU A 11 -4.03 -1.51 9.28
CA LEU A 11 -4.02 -2.49 8.21
C LEU A 11 -5.32 -2.35 7.42
N ARG A 12 -5.21 -1.89 6.17
CA ARG A 12 -6.36 -1.74 5.28
C ARG A 12 -6.47 -2.93 4.34
N VAL A 13 -7.70 -3.37 4.13
CA VAL A 13 -8.05 -4.56 3.36
C VAL A 13 -8.73 -4.16 2.06
N TYR A 14 -8.16 -4.62 0.94
CA TYR A 14 -8.64 -4.31 -0.40
C TYR A 14 -8.97 -5.59 -1.18
N GLY A 15 -9.93 -5.47 -2.11
CA GLY A 15 -10.30 -6.58 -2.99
C GLY A 15 -9.26 -6.92 -4.05
N SER A 16 -8.45 -5.93 -4.47
CA SER A 16 -7.47 -6.07 -5.56
C SER A 16 -6.33 -5.06 -5.43
N LEU A 17 -5.23 -5.28 -6.16
CA LEU A 17 -4.13 -4.31 -6.26
C LEU A 17 -4.59 -2.99 -6.89
N GLU A 18 -5.50 -3.06 -7.86
CA GLU A 18 -6.08 -1.88 -8.51
C GLU A 18 -6.85 -1.02 -7.51
N ALA A 19 -7.60 -1.63 -6.60
CA ALA A 19 -8.30 -0.90 -5.55
C ALA A 19 -7.33 -0.14 -4.62
N VAL A 20 -6.16 -0.72 -4.31
CA VAL A 20 -5.11 -0.02 -3.55
C VAL A 20 -4.60 1.19 -4.31
N VAL A 21 -4.25 1.01 -5.59
CA VAL A 21 -3.68 2.09 -6.43
C VAL A 21 -4.68 3.23 -6.67
N MET A 22 -5.97 2.93 -6.69
CA MET A 22 -7.04 3.93 -6.83
C MET A 22 -7.33 4.68 -5.53
N ASP A 23 -7.11 4.05 -4.37
CA ASP A 23 -7.36 4.64 -3.05
C ASP A 23 -6.17 5.47 -2.54
N VAL A 24 -4.94 5.02 -2.83
CA VAL A 24 -3.71 5.71 -2.42
C VAL A 24 -3.14 6.52 -3.57
N GLU A 25 -3.20 7.85 -3.44
CA GLU A 25 -2.66 8.78 -4.43
C GLU A 25 -1.17 8.53 -4.68
N ALA A 26 -0.73 8.71 -5.93
CA ALA A 26 0.67 8.50 -6.29
C ALA A 26 1.62 9.41 -5.49
N LEU A 27 1.20 10.61 -5.12
CA LEU A 27 2.00 11.53 -4.30
C LEU A 27 2.38 10.91 -2.95
N ASP A 28 1.49 10.11 -2.38
CA ASP A 28 1.62 9.58 -1.03
C ASP A 28 2.05 8.11 -1.01
N ALA A 29 2.12 7.44 -2.17
CA ALA A 29 2.29 5.99 -2.25
C ALA A 29 3.54 5.47 -1.52
N GLU A 30 4.67 6.17 -1.57
CA GLU A 30 5.89 5.76 -0.86
C GLU A 30 5.83 6.01 0.65
N GLU A 31 5.09 7.04 1.07
CA GLU A 31 4.99 7.42 2.48
C GLU A 31 3.92 6.60 3.21
N VAL A 32 2.79 6.39 2.53
CA VAL A 32 1.61 5.68 3.05
C VAL A 32 1.81 4.17 2.98
N LEU A 33 2.24 3.59 1.86
CA LEU A 33 2.32 2.12 1.73
C LEU A 33 3.62 1.55 2.31
N ARG A 34 3.66 1.37 3.64
CA ARG A 34 4.84 0.83 4.32
C ARG A 34 5.13 -0.63 3.95
N GLU A 35 4.09 -1.47 4.02
CA GLU A 35 4.18 -2.90 3.70
C GLU A 35 2.88 -3.34 3.01
N VAL A 36 3.00 -4.15 1.95
CA VAL A 36 1.85 -4.66 1.18
C VAL A 36 2.00 -6.16 0.96
N PHE A 37 0.96 -6.91 1.30
CA PHE A 37 0.88 -8.36 1.12
C PHE A 37 -0.46 -8.76 0.50
N ASP A 38 -0.53 -9.96 -0.06
CA ASP A 38 -1.80 -10.66 -0.25
C ASP A 38 -1.99 -11.78 0.78
N GLU A 39 -3.20 -12.36 0.80
CA GLU A 39 -3.58 -13.48 1.65
C GLU A 39 -2.71 -14.74 1.53
N ARG A 40 -1.90 -14.85 0.46
CA ARG A 40 -1.01 -15.99 0.22
C ARG A 40 0.40 -15.74 0.76
N GLY A 41 0.63 -14.57 1.36
CA GLY A 41 1.94 -14.13 1.83
C GLY A 41 2.82 -13.56 0.72
N GLN A 42 2.29 -13.30 -0.48
CA GLN A 42 3.06 -12.61 -1.51
C GLN A 42 3.22 -11.15 -1.13
N ARG A 43 4.48 -10.70 -1.01
CA ARG A 43 4.79 -9.29 -0.78
C ARG A 43 4.76 -8.51 -2.09
N TYR A 44 4.33 -7.26 -2.02
CA TYR A 44 4.35 -6.30 -3.13
C TYR A 44 5.16 -5.05 -2.77
N VAL A 45 5.72 -4.42 -3.80
CA VAL A 45 6.40 -3.12 -3.71
C VAL A 45 5.89 -2.17 -4.77
N VAL A 46 6.02 -0.87 -4.51
CA VAL A 46 5.72 0.20 -5.46
C VAL A 46 6.77 0.18 -6.57
N GLU A 47 6.31 0.11 -7.83
CA GLU A 47 7.13 0.35 -9.00
C GLU A 47 6.58 1.56 -9.77
N TRP A 48 7.42 2.57 -9.94
CA TRP A 48 7.08 3.79 -10.65
C TRP A 48 7.07 3.57 -12.16
N LEU A 49 5.92 3.80 -12.78
CA LEU A 49 5.77 3.88 -14.23
C LEU A 49 6.12 5.29 -14.73
N GLN A 50 5.75 6.29 -13.92
CA GLN A 50 6.07 7.70 -14.11
C GLN A 50 6.21 8.32 -12.72
N PRO A 51 7.39 8.82 -12.32
CA PRO A 51 7.55 9.46 -11.03
C PRO A 51 6.74 10.77 -10.95
N ASN A 52 6.50 11.23 -9.73
CA ASN A 52 5.96 12.57 -9.48
C ASN A 52 6.87 13.63 -10.11
N SER A 53 6.28 14.67 -10.70
CA SER A 53 7.04 15.76 -11.32
C SER A 53 6.70 17.08 -10.63
N GLU A 54 7.71 17.78 -10.11
CA GLU A 54 7.54 19.17 -9.69
C GLU A 54 7.74 20.10 -10.90
N VAL A 55 6.72 20.91 -11.22
CA VAL A 55 6.82 21.97 -12.22
C VAL A 55 6.63 23.32 -11.52
N GLU A 56 7.66 24.17 -11.57
CA GLU A 56 7.58 25.56 -11.13
C GLU A 56 6.94 26.38 -12.25
N ILE A 57 5.76 26.99 -11.98
CA ILE A 57 4.98 27.66 -13.04
C ILE A 57 5.14 29.19 -13.01
N ALA A 58 5.32 29.78 -11.82
CA ALA A 58 5.65 31.19 -11.64
C ALA A 58 6.02 31.50 -10.18
N GLY A 59 7.27 31.88 -9.91
CA GLY A 59 7.71 32.26 -8.57
C GLY A 59 7.57 31.09 -7.56
N PRO A 60 7.21 31.33 -6.28
CA PRO A 60 7.19 30.28 -5.25
C PRO A 60 6.07 29.22 -5.44
N ILE A 61 5.27 29.31 -6.51
CA ILE A 61 4.16 28.39 -6.77
C ILE A 61 4.69 27.18 -7.56
N LYS A 62 4.82 26.05 -6.85
CA LYS A 62 5.10 24.74 -7.43
C LYS A 62 3.79 23.98 -7.63
N VAL A 63 3.63 23.34 -8.79
CA VAL A 63 2.58 22.33 -9.00
C VAL A 63 3.25 20.98 -9.10
N VAL A 64 2.77 20.03 -8.30
CA VAL A 64 3.23 18.64 -8.36
C VAL A 64 2.28 17.87 -9.27
N GLY A 65 2.79 17.42 -10.40
CA GLY A 65 2.11 16.45 -11.24
C GLY A 65 2.14 15.08 -10.56
N SER A 66 0.96 14.52 -10.30
CA SER A 66 0.82 13.19 -9.73
C SER A 66 1.39 12.15 -10.69
N GLY A 67 2.28 11.31 -10.17
CA GLY A 67 2.90 10.23 -10.91
C GLY A 67 1.94 9.07 -11.15
N ARG A 68 2.51 7.96 -11.64
CA ARG A 68 1.80 6.70 -11.85
C ARG A 68 2.69 5.58 -11.37
N TYR A 69 2.12 4.69 -10.57
CA TYR A 69 2.80 3.51 -10.07
C TYR A 69 1.94 2.27 -10.26
N ARG A 70 2.56 1.12 -10.06
CA ARG A 70 1.89 -0.17 -9.90
C ARG A 70 2.51 -0.92 -8.74
N LEU A 71 1.76 -1.87 -8.20
CA LEU A 71 2.27 -2.82 -7.21
C LEU A 71 2.77 -4.07 -7.92
N VAL A 72 4.02 -4.44 -7.69
CA VAL A 72 4.65 -5.63 -8.30
C VAL A 72 5.05 -6.63 -7.21
N PRO A 73 4.84 -7.95 -7.44
CA PRO A 73 5.22 -8.96 -6.47
C PRO A 73 6.75 -9.01 -6.35
N VAL A 74 7.25 -9.19 -5.12
CA VAL A 74 8.68 -9.35 -4.83
C VAL A 74 8.93 -10.59 -3.98
N GLY A 75 9.99 -11.31 -4.31
CA GLY A 75 10.38 -12.52 -3.58
C GLY A 75 9.38 -13.67 -3.76
N GLN A 76 9.56 -14.69 -2.93
CA GLN A 76 8.61 -15.82 -2.82
C GLN A 76 7.57 -15.50 -1.74
N PRO A 77 6.37 -16.09 -1.81
CA PRO A 77 5.38 -15.97 -0.74
C PRO A 77 5.92 -16.45 0.61
N ASP A 78 5.66 -15.67 1.66
CA ASP A 78 6.14 -15.92 3.03
C ASP A 78 5.01 -15.64 4.03
N LEU A 79 4.41 -16.73 4.54
CA LEU A 79 3.30 -16.67 5.48
C LEU A 79 3.75 -16.23 6.89
N ASP A 80 4.99 -16.52 7.28
CA ASP A 80 5.49 -16.10 8.59
C ASP A 80 5.73 -14.58 8.60
N ALA A 81 6.22 -14.03 7.48
CA ALA A 81 6.32 -12.59 7.28
C ALA A 81 4.93 -11.92 7.28
N LEU A 82 3.94 -12.51 6.60
CA LEU A 82 2.55 -12.04 6.60
C LEU A 82 1.97 -12.00 8.02
N ARG A 83 2.12 -13.07 8.80
CA ARG A 83 1.64 -13.14 10.18
C ARG A 83 2.31 -12.09 11.07
N SER A 84 3.63 -11.95 10.93
CA SER A 84 4.39 -10.92 11.64
C SER A 84 3.91 -9.52 11.27
N PHE A 85 3.55 -9.30 10.00
CA PHE A 85 2.97 -8.07 9.49
C PHE A 85 1.59 -7.77 10.08
N ILE A 86 0.69 -8.76 10.14
CA ILE A 86 -0.67 -8.62 10.73
C ILE A 86 -0.59 -8.24 12.22
N VAL A 87 0.39 -8.77 12.96
CA VAL A 87 0.59 -8.47 14.39
C VAL A 87 1.04 -7.03 14.63
N LYS A 88 1.71 -6.38 13.66
CA LYS A 88 2.14 -4.98 13.79
C LYS A 88 0.97 -3.98 13.74
N ALA A 89 -0.17 -4.38 13.19
CA ALA A 89 -1.30 -3.47 12.96
C ALA A 89 -1.99 -3.07 14.27
N ALA A 90 -2.17 -1.76 14.46
CA ALA A 90 -2.91 -1.22 15.60
C ALA A 90 -4.44 -1.44 15.46
N ALA A 91 -4.93 -1.44 14.22
CA ALA A 91 -6.32 -1.72 13.86
C ALA A 91 -6.40 -2.34 12.47
N ILE A 92 -7.54 -2.97 12.15
CA ILE A 92 -7.84 -3.52 10.82
C ILE A 92 -9.09 -2.85 10.27
N GLU A 93 -9.01 -2.34 9.04
CA GLU A 93 -10.11 -1.70 8.34
C GLU A 93 -10.44 -2.37 7.00
N PRO A 94 -11.73 -2.63 6.70
CA PRO A 94 -12.88 -2.42 7.58
C PRO A 94 -12.88 -3.42 8.74
N ALA A 95 -13.47 -3.03 9.89
CA ALA A 95 -13.53 -3.89 11.09
C ALA A 95 -14.19 -5.26 10.84
N SER A 96 -15.06 -5.37 9.84
CA SER A 96 -15.67 -6.63 9.43
C SER A 96 -14.67 -7.67 8.90
N ALA A 97 -13.51 -7.24 8.41
CA ALA A 97 -12.45 -8.12 7.90
C ALA A 97 -11.52 -8.64 9.00
N GLU A 98 -11.63 -8.13 10.23
CA GLU A 98 -10.68 -8.45 11.31
C GLU A 98 -10.58 -9.95 11.59
N HIS A 99 -11.72 -10.65 11.69
CA HIS A 99 -11.70 -12.09 11.96
C HIS A 99 -10.98 -12.87 10.86
N GLU A 100 -11.26 -12.58 9.59
CA GLU A 100 -10.63 -13.25 8.45
C GLU A 100 -9.12 -12.98 8.40
N VAL A 101 -8.71 -11.73 8.58
CA VAL A 101 -7.29 -11.34 8.56
C VAL A 101 -6.50 -11.99 9.70
N ARG A 102 -7.10 -12.13 10.89
CA ARG A 102 -6.42 -12.73 12.04
C ARG A 102 -6.24 -14.25 11.94
N GLU A 103 -6.95 -14.93 11.03
CA GLU A 103 -6.84 -16.38 10.80
C GLU A 103 -5.78 -16.76 9.73
N LEU A 104 -5.21 -15.78 9.02
CA LEU A 104 -4.11 -15.98 8.05
C LEU A 104 -2.79 -16.34 8.75
#